data_AF-A0A2S7IPR9-F1
#
_entry.id   AF-A0A2S7IPR9-F1
#
_cell.length_a   1.000
_cell.length_b   1.000
_cell.length_c   1.000
_cell.angle_alpha   90.00
_cell.angle_beta   90.00
_cell.angle_gamma   90.00
#
_symmetry.space_group_name_H-M   'P 1'
#
loop_
_entity.id
_entity.type
_entity.pdbx_description
1 polymer ?
#
loop_
_entity_poly.entity_id
_entity_poly.type
_entity_poly.pdbx_seq_one_letter_code
_entity_poly.pdbx_strand_id
1 'polypeptide(L)'
;MDSLLENRPGRQHITNYSTIVLIDSDEFERIENKGVGEEETFELIDAEVKEIMIRNQMVAFNNNYEDYEQLGIEISDYDNPKKLISFDNVLRYFNETNPALISATEDELRQYLPKDLPKLMTLDSFHFMSRFEDDKFNVPSSQETFQLIAKVLATQDPAHWKPTQEPNNHWSNWESGWL
;
A
#
# COMPACT_ATOMS: atom_id res chain seq x y z
N MET A 1 35.67 -13.14 -7.97
CA MET A 1 34.23 -13.07 -7.67
C MET A 1 33.89 -11.61 -7.82
N ASP A 2 33.78 -11.19 -9.08
CA ASP A 2 33.59 -9.78 -9.43
C ASP A 2 32.24 -9.33 -8.90
N SER A 3 32.26 -8.21 -8.19
CA SER A 3 31.09 -7.64 -7.56
C SER A 3 30.03 -7.34 -8.61
N LEU A 4 28.88 -8.00 -8.53
CA LEU A 4 27.63 -7.70 -9.23
C LEU A 4 27.04 -6.30 -8.90
N LEU A 5 27.87 -5.42 -8.33
CA LEU A 5 27.58 -4.03 -8.00
C LEU A 5 28.24 -3.10 -9.02
N GLU A 6 28.33 -3.50 -10.29
CA GLU A 6 28.67 -2.57 -11.35
C GLU A 6 27.59 -1.47 -11.40
N ASN A 7 28.06 -0.23 -11.25
CA ASN A 7 27.32 1.01 -11.37
C ASN A 7 26.24 0.92 -12.44
N ARG A 8 24.98 0.84 -12.01
CA ARG A 8 23.85 1.01 -12.92
C ARG A 8 23.85 2.47 -13.40
N PRO A 9 23.90 2.74 -14.72
CA PRO A 9 23.97 4.11 -15.21
C PRO A 9 22.80 4.93 -14.64
N GLY A 10 23.13 5.98 -13.89
CA GLY A 10 22.17 6.89 -13.26
C GLY A 10 21.84 6.67 -11.78
N ARG A 11 22.51 5.75 -11.05
CA ARG A 11 22.29 5.60 -9.59
C ARG A 11 23.57 5.49 -8.78
N GLN A 12 23.57 6.14 -7.60
CA GLN A 12 24.66 6.13 -6.60
C GLN A 12 24.33 5.29 -5.35
N HIS A 13 23.20 4.57 -5.31
CA HIS A 13 22.75 3.83 -4.13
C HIS A 13 22.99 2.32 -4.23
N ILE A 14 23.24 1.69 -3.08
CA ILE A 14 23.51 0.25 -2.93
C ILE A 14 22.22 -0.60 -3.05
N THR A 15 21.04 0.02 -2.91
CA THR A 15 19.73 -0.65 -2.99
C THR A 15 19.03 -0.36 -4.32
N ASN A 16 18.17 -1.28 -4.74
CA ASN A 16 17.23 -1.07 -5.85
C ASN A 16 15.91 -0.43 -5.39
N TYR A 17 15.84 0.04 -4.15
CA TYR A 17 14.65 0.71 -3.62
C TYR A 17 14.29 1.93 -4.48
N SER A 18 13.00 2.10 -4.73
CA SER A 18 12.43 3.28 -5.36
C SER A 18 11.03 3.50 -4.84
N THR A 19 10.66 4.76 -4.69
CA THR A 19 9.30 5.18 -4.35
C THR A 19 8.54 5.52 -5.62
N ILE A 20 7.30 5.05 -5.71
CA ILE A 20 6.35 5.45 -6.73
C ILE A 20 5.36 6.40 -6.05
N VAL A 21 5.25 7.63 -6.54
CA VAL A 21 4.30 8.60 -6.01
C VAL A 21 2.97 8.39 -6.72
N LEU A 22 1.94 8.00 -5.97
CA LEU A 22 0.60 7.78 -6.49
C LEU A 22 -0.23 9.07 -6.47
N ILE A 23 -0.16 9.82 -5.39
CA ILE A 23 -0.80 11.13 -5.23
C ILE A 23 0.30 12.05 -4.72
N ASP A 24 0.58 13.13 -5.43
CA ASP A 24 1.63 14.07 -5.07
C ASP A 24 1.13 15.15 -4.11
N SER A 25 2.05 15.98 -3.60
CA SER A 25 1.73 17.05 -2.67
C SER A 25 0.81 18.10 -3.26
N ASP A 26 0.96 18.38 -4.55
CA ASP A 26 0.18 19.41 -5.25
C ASP A 26 -1.27 18.95 -5.38
N GLU A 27 -1.48 17.66 -5.63
CA GLU A 27 -2.80 17.05 -5.63
C GLU A 27 -3.43 17.04 -4.23
N PHE A 28 -2.68 16.70 -3.18
CA PHE A 28 -3.19 16.79 -1.80
C PHE A 28 -3.61 18.22 -1.46
N GLU A 29 -2.79 19.22 -1.78
CA GLU A 29 -3.13 20.64 -1.58
C GLU A 29 -4.36 21.07 -2.43
N ARG A 30 -4.57 20.45 -3.59
CA ARG A 30 -5.72 20.75 -4.45
C ARG A 30 -7.03 20.23 -3.86
N ILE A 31 -7.02 19.04 -3.27
CA ILE A 31 -8.24 18.35 -2.80
C ILE A 31 -8.53 18.56 -1.31
N GLU A 32 -7.57 19.05 -0.54
CA GLU A 32 -7.73 19.32 0.89
C GLU A 32 -8.90 20.27 1.18
N ASN A 33 -9.62 20.00 2.26
CA ASN A 33 -10.66 20.87 2.79
C ASN A 33 -10.05 22.16 3.36
N LYS A 34 -10.15 23.25 2.58
CA LYS A 34 -9.65 24.58 2.95
C LYS A 34 -10.68 25.40 3.75
N GLY A 35 -11.43 24.75 4.63
CA GLY A 35 -12.41 25.43 5.49
C GLY A 35 -11.80 26.61 6.25
N VAL A 36 -12.63 27.46 6.87
CA VAL A 36 -12.15 28.61 7.64
C VAL A 36 -12.38 28.37 9.13
N GLY A 37 -11.33 28.52 9.94
CA GLY A 37 -11.43 28.40 11.40
C GLY A 37 -11.68 26.96 11.84
N GLU A 38 -12.74 26.72 12.63
CA GLU A 38 -13.11 25.37 13.11
C GLU A 38 -13.59 24.43 11.99
N GLU A 39 -13.73 24.91 10.76
CA GLU A 39 -14.05 24.10 9.58
C GLU A 39 -12.82 23.63 8.79
N GLU A 40 -11.63 24.15 9.11
CA GLU A 40 -10.37 23.65 8.55
C GLU A 40 -10.01 22.33 9.23
N THR A 41 -10.00 21.24 8.46
CA THR A 41 -9.74 19.91 8.99
C THR A 41 -8.59 19.26 8.23
N PHE A 42 -7.51 18.99 8.95
CA PHE A 42 -6.29 18.41 8.41
C PHE A 42 -6.57 17.04 7.79
N GLU A 43 -5.99 16.78 6.61
CA GLU A 43 -6.07 15.51 5.88
C GLU A 43 -7.49 15.05 5.48
N LEU A 44 -8.48 15.94 5.47
CA LEU A 44 -9.81 15.68 4.92
C LEU A 44 -9.97 16.30 3.54
N ILE A 45 -10.72 15.61 2.67
CA ILE A 45 -10.99 16.03 1.30
C ILE A 45 -12.23 16.93 1.28
N ASP A 46 -12.14 18.04 0.55
CA ASP A 46 -13.25 18.98 0.38
C ASP A 46 -14.47 18.31 -0.29
N ALA A 47 -15.68 18.60 0.21
CA ALA A 47 -16.90 17.95 -0.25
C ALA A 47 -17.26 18.25 -1.72
N GLU A 48 -16.73 19.34 -2.28
CA GLU A 48 -16.95 19.74 -3.66
C GLU A 48 -16.01 19.03 -4.64
N VAL A 49 -14.97 18.34 -4.16
CA VAL A 49 -14.12 17.50 -5.00
C VAL A 49 -14.97 16.42 -5.66
N LYS A 50 -14.74 16.19 -6.96
CA LYS A 50 -15.40 15.14 -7.75
C LYS A 50 -14.42 14.16 -8.35
N GLU A 51 -13.14 14.52 -8.42
CA GLU A 51 -12.09 13.72 -9.04
C GLU A 51 -10.76 13.97 -8.33
N ILE A 52 -9.96 12.90 -8.23
CA ILE A 52 -8.61 12.89 -7.64
C ILE A 52 -7.61 12.44 -8.73
N MET A 53 -6.46 13.10 -8.80
CA MET A 53 -5.34 12.71 -9.65
C MET A 53 -4.57 11.57 -8.99
N ILE A 54 -4.55 10.41 -9.64
CA ILE A 54 -3.72 9.28 -9.24
C ILE A 54 -2.73 8.99 -10.37
N ARG A 55 -1.44 9.17 -10.07
CA ARG A 55 -0.32 9.24 -10.99
C ARG A 55 -0.52 10.37 -12.01
N ASN A 56 -1.04 10.01 -13.18
CA ASN A 56 -1.30 10.91 -14.30
C ASN A 56 -2.74 10.75 -14.83
N GLN A 57 -3.63 10.19 -14.00
CA GLN A 57 -5.01 9.91 -14.36
C GLN A 57 -5.96 10.56 -13.36
N MET A 58 -6.92 11.35 -13.87
CA MET A 58 -8.07 11.80 -13.09
C MET A 58 -9.03 10.63 -12.87
N VAL A 59 -9.39 10.38 -11.62
CA VAL A 59 -10.30 9.31 -11.21
C VAL A 59 -11.46 9.90 -10.43
N ALA A 60 -12.68 9.42 -10.68
CA ALA A 60 -13.85 9.84 -9.94
C ALA A 60 -13.66 9.60 -8.42
N PHE A 61 -13.92 10.64 -7.65
CA PHE A 61 -13.89 10.58 -6.19
C PHE A 61 -15.29 10.28 -5.67
N ASN A 62 -15.39 9.24 -4.85
CA ASN A 62 -16.61 8.95 -4.12
C ASN A 62 -16.62 9.75 -2.82
N ASN A 63 -17.51 10.74 -2.73
CA ASN A 63 -17.69 11.54 -1.52
C ASN A 63 -18.87 11.06 -0.63
N ASN A 64 -19.45 9.89 -0.94
CA ASN A 64 -20.50 9.31 -0.12
C ASN A 64 -19.88 8.44 0.97
N TYR A 65 -19.82 8.96 2.20
CA TYR A 65 -19.23 8.25 3.35
C TYR A 65 -19.91 6.89 3.63
N GLU A 66 -21.20 6.73 3.29
CA GLU A 66 -21.92 5.46 3.51
C GLU A 66 -21.34 4.32 2.67
N ASP A 67 -20.76 4.62 1.50
CA ASP A 67 -20.11 3.62 0.65
C ASP A 67 -18.77 3.15 1.25
N TYR A 68 -18.14 3.95 2.10
CA TYR A 68 -16.93 3.59 2.85
C TYR A 68 -17.30 2.72 4.06
N GLU A 69 -18.33 3.12 4.81
CA GLU A 69 -18.84 2.36 5.96
C GLU A 69 -19.29 0.94 5.53
N GLN A 70 -19.87 0.78 4.33
CA GLN A 70 -20.22 -0.54 3.77
C GLN A 70 -19.02 -1.47 3.54
N LEU A 71 -17.83 -0.91 3.37
CA LEU A 71 -16.57 -1.64 3.22
C LEU A 71 -15.85 -1.85 4.56
N GLY A 72 -16.45 -1.44 5.67
CA GLY A 72 -15.84 -1.50 7.00
C GLY A 72 -14.79 -0.41 7.23
N ILE A 73 -14.80 0.67 6.43
CA ILE A 73 -13.93 1.83 6.63
C ILE A 73 -14.67 2.79 7.57
N GLU A 74 -14.14 2.95 8.79
CA GLU A 74 -14.71 3.85 9.78
C GLU A 74 -14.39 5.31 9.46
N ILE A 75 -15.43 6.15 9.43
CA ILE A 75 -15.30 7.59 9.27
C ILE A 75 -15.36 8.21 10.66
N SER A 76 -14.25 8.77 11.14
CA SER A 76 -14.19 9.43 12.45
C SER A 76 -15.18 10.60 12.47
N ASP A 77 -15.99 10.68 13.54
CA ASP A 77 -16.86 11.82 13.83
C ASP A 77 -16.14 12.90 14.67
N TYR A 78 -15.01 12.55 15.30
CA TYR A 78 -14.22 13.48 16.13
C TYR A 78 -13.55 14.52 15.23
N ASP A 79 -13.89 15.80 15.42
CA ASP A 79 -13.47 16.93 14.57
C ASP A 79 -13.81 16.79 13.08
N ASN A 80 -14.84 16.00 12.74
CA ASN A 80 -15.35 15.82 11.38
C ASN A 80 -16.90 15.73 11.33
N PRO A 81 -17.62 16.78 11.74
CA PRO A 81 -19.09 16.76 11.79
C PRO A 81 -19.75 16.64 10.40
N LYS A 82 -18.99 16.89 9.33
CA LYS A 82 -19.45 16.81 7.94
C LYS A 82 -19.23 15.43 7.32
N LYS A 83 -18.63 14.48 8.07
CA LYS A 83 -18.26 13.14 7.58
C LYS A 83 -17.47 13.18 6.27
N LEU A 84 -16.53 14.11 6.17
CA LEU A 84 -15.61 14.20 5.04
C LEU A 84 -14.69 12.98 5.03
N ILE A 85 -14.26 12.60 3.84
CA ILE A 85 -13.36 11.47 3.63
C ILE A 85 -11.92 11.94 3.83
N SER A 86 -11.15 11.19 4.63
CA SER A 86 -9.72 11.44 4.81
C SER A 86 -8.89 10.89 3.65
N PHE A 87 -7.64 11.37 3.52
CA PHE A 87 -6.72 10.90 2.48
C PHE A 87 -6.47 9.38 2.55
N ASP A 88 -6.30 8.82 3.75
CA ASP A 88 -6.09 7.38 3.94
C ASP A 88 -7.33 6.54 3.59
N ASN A 89 -8.53 7.05 3.90
CA ASN A 89 -9.78 6.35 3.61
C ASN A 89 -10.05 6.25 2.12
N VAL A 90 -9.63 7.24 1.31
CA VAL A 90 -9.66 7.11 -0.16
C VAL A 90 -8.79 5.97 -0.65
N LEU A 91 -7.59 5.79 -0.09
CA LEU A 91 -6.71 4.70 -0.48
C LEU A 91 -7.30 3.34 -0.07
N ARG A 92 -7.88 3.24 1.12
CA ARG A 92 -8.60 2.02 1.56
C ARG A 92 -9.78 1.70 0.65
N TYR A 93 -10.57 2.71 0.26
CA TYR A 93 -11.68 2.53 -0.67
C TYR A 93 -11.21 2.02 -2.03
N PHE A 94 -10.14 2.59 -2.59
CA PHE A 94 -9.58 2.08 -3.84
C PHE A 94 -8.92 0.72 -3.69
N ASN A 95 -8.37 0.37 -2.53
CA ASN A 95 -7.89 -0.99 -2.25
C ASN A 95 -9.02 -2.02 -2.42
N GLU A 96 -10.21 -1.71 -1.90
CA GLU A 96 -11.36 -2.62 -1.98
C GLU A 96 -12.04 -2.62 -3.35
N THR A 97 -12.15 -1.46 -3.99
CA THR A 97 -12.99 -1.29 -5.19
C THR A 97 -12.22 -1.34 -6.50
N ASN A 98 -10.94 -0.96 -6.49
CA ASN A 98 -10.09 -0.90 -7.67
C ASN A 98 -8.58 -1.00 -7.32
N PRO A 99 -8.11 -2.14 -6.79
CA PRO A 99 -6.75 -2.27 -6.28
C PRO A 99 -5.66 -2.02 -7.33
N ALA A 100 -5.95 -2.27 -8.61
CA ALA A 100 -5.03 -2.01 -9.72
C ALA A 100 -4.68 -0.51 -9.86
N LEU A 101 -5.55 0.38 -9.38
CA LEU A 101 -5.32 1.82 -9.41
C LEU A 101 -4.22 2.26 -8.43
N ILE A 102 -4.08 1.58 -7.29
CA ILE A 102 -3.10 1.94 -6.25
C ILE A 102 -1.94 0.95 -6.14
N SER A 103 -2.06 -0.22 -6.76
CA SER A 103 -0.97 -1.20 -6.84
C SER A 103 0.10 -0.74 -7.83
N ALA A 104 1.36 -1.12 -7.57
CA ALA A 104 2.44 -0.89 -8.53
C ALA A 104 2.19 -1.67 -9.82
N THR A 105 2.37 -1.01 -10.96
CA THR A 105 2.26 -1.62 -12.29
C THR A 105 3.48 -2.49 -12.60
N GLU A 106 3.36 -3.41 -13.57
CA GLU A 106 4.52 -4.20 -14.00
C GLU A 106 5.66 -3.34 -14.55
N ASP A 107 5.36 -2.22 -15.23
CA ASP A 107 6.39 -1.30 -15.74
C ASP A 107 7.12 -0.60 -14.59
N GLU A 108 6.40 -0.19 -13.54
CA GLU A 108 6.98 0.41 -12.35
C GLU A 108 7.84 -0.61 -11.57
N LEU A 109 7.35 -1.83 -11.37
CA LEU A 109 8.08 -2.91 -10.71
C LEU A 109 9.35 -3.29 -11.48
N ARG A 110 9.33 -3.23 -12.81
CA ARG A 110 10.44 -3.61 -13.69
C ARG A 110 11.36 -2.45 -14.06
N GLN A 111 11.06 -1.21 -13.66
CA GLN A 111 11.81 -0.02 -14.06
C GLN A 111 13.32 -0.16 -13.84
N TYR A 112 13.71 -0.87 -12.77
CA TYR A 112 15.11 -1.08 -12.39
C TYR A 112 15.52 -2.56 -12.38
N LEU A 113 14.77 -3.43 -13.03
CA LEU A 113 15.10 -4.85 -13.16
C LEU A 113 15.56 -5.16 -14.60
N PRO A 114 16.43 -6.17 -14.80
CA PRO A 114 16.70 -6.68 -16.14
C PRO A 114 15.41 -7.08 -16.84
N LYS A 115 15.26 -6.71 -18.11
CA LYS A 115 14.01 -6.94 -18.88
C LYS A 115 13.67 -8.43 -19.00
N ASP A 116 14.68 -9.28 -18.95
CA ASP A 116 14.62 -10.72 -19.08
C ASP A 116 14.54 -11.47 -17.74
N LEU A 117 14.56 -10.76 -16.60
CA LEU A 117 14.38 -11.39 -15.29
C LEU A 117 12.95 -11.95 -15.18
N PRO A 118 12.76 -13.28 -15.06
CA PRO A 118 11.43 -13.85 -14.92
C PRO A 118 10.81 -13.47 -13.57
N LYS A 119 9.53 -13.12 -13.61
CA LYS A 119 8.70 -12.98 -12.40
C LYS A 119 8.33 -14.39 -11.92
N LEU A 120 8.73 -14.74 -10.70
CA LEU A 120 8.43 -16.05 -10.12
C LEU A 120 6.99 -16.12 -9.59
N MET A 121 6.60 -15.14 -8.76
CA MET A 121 5.26 -15.02 -8.19
C MET A 121 5.02 -13.61 -7.62
N THR A 122 3.75 -13.29 -7.33
CA THR A 122 3.33 -12.17 -6.47
C THR A 122 2.69 -12.74 -5.21
N LEU A 123 2.89 -12.05 -4.07
CA LEU A 123 2.32 -12.41 -2.77
C LEU A 123 1.43 -11.25 -2.27
N ASP A 124 0.13 -11.34 -2.56
CA ASP A 124 -0.84 -10.31 -2.15
C ASP A 124 -1.50 -10.63 -0.80
N SER A 125 -1.39 -11.87 -0.33
CA SER A 125 -1.95 -12.32 0.95
C SER A 125 -0.97 -13.22 1.68
N PHE A 126 -0.64 -12.87 2.92
CA PHE A 126 0.27 -13.61 3.77
C PHE A 126 0.00 -13.34 5.25
N HIS A 127 0.41 -14.28 6.09
CA HIS A 127 0.42 -14.11 7.54
C HIS A 127 1.79 -13.61 8.00
N PHE A 128 1.83 -12.60 8.86
CA PHE A 128 3.07 -12.08 9.43
C PHE A 128 2.89 -11.82 10.93
N MET A 129 3.88 -12.23 11.71
CA MET A 129 3.97 -11.87 13.12
C MET A 129 5.19 -10.97 13.33
N SER A 130 5.01 -9.88 14.07
CA SER A 130 6.12 -8.98 14.36
C SER A 130 7.16 -9.70 15.22
N ARG A 131 8.44 -9.39 14.99
CA ARG A 131 9.55 -9.94 15.77
C ARG A 131 9.42 -9.66 17.27
N PHE A 132 8.75 -8.57 17.62
CA PHE A 132 8.65 -8.02 18.98
C PHE A 132 7.27 -8.24 19.62
N GLU A 133 6.40 -9.01 18.99
CA GLU A 133 5.06 -9.29 19.49
C GLU A 133 5.08 -10.32 20.64
N ASP A 134 4.31 -10.06 21.70
CA ASP A 134 4.00 -10.98 22.80
C ASP A 134 5.19 -11.61 23.55
N ASP A 135 6.26 -10.85 23.81
CA ASP A 135 7.49 -11.33 24.49
C ASP A 135 8.14 -12.57 23.84
N LYS A 136 7.68 -12.96 22.64
CA LYS A 136 8.17 -14.08 21.85
C LYS A 136 9.04 -13.55 20.74
N PHE A 137 10.23 -14.12 20.62
CA PHE A 137 11.15 -13.75 19.56
C PHE A 137 10.75 -14.48 18.26
N ASN A 138 9.85 -13.87 17.48
CA ASN A 138 9.33 -14.44 16.24
C ASN A 138 10.36 -14.27 15.11
N VAL A 139 11.30 -15.21 15.00
CA VAL A 139 12.32 -15.21 13.95
C VAL A 139 11.74 -15.66 12.61
N PRO A 140 12.28 -15.21 11.46
CA PRO A 140 11.76 -15.63 10.15
C PRO A 140 11.68 -17.16 9.98
N SER A 141 12.68 -17.90 10.48
CA SER A 141 12.72 -19.36 10.36
C SER A 141 11.62 -20.09 11.15
N SER A 142 10.93 -19.43 12.08
CA SER A 142 9.81 -20.02 12.82
C SER A 142 8.43 -19.66 12.24
N GLN A 143 8.37 -18.75 11.26
CA GLN A 143 7.11 -18.34 10.64
C GLN A 143 6.91 -19.07 9.30
N GLU A 144 5.71 -19.59 9.08
CA GLU A 144 5.37 -20.34 7.86
C GLU A 144 5.63 -19.54 6.58
N THR A 145 5.21 -18.26 6.55
CA THR A 145 5.38 -17.36 5.40
C THR A 145 6.82 -17.35 4.88
N PHE A 146 7.81 -17.15 5.76
CA PHE A 146 9.21 -17.12 5.34
C PHE A 146 9.74 -18.51 4.96
N GLN A 147 9.28 -19.58 5.60
CA GLN A 147 9.64 -20.95 5.21
C GLN A 147 9.12 -21.30 3.80
N LEU A 148 7.90 -20.89 3.47
CA LEU A 148 7.30 -21.09 2.15
C LEU A 148 8.00 -20.24 1.10
N ILE A 149 8.29 -18.96 1.37
CA ILE A 149 9.09 -18.10 0.48
C ILE A 149 10.45 -18.76 0.20
N ALA A 150 11.15 -19.22 1.24
CA ALA A 150 12.45 -19.88 1.09
C ALA A 150 12.34 -21.15 0.22
N LYS A 151 11.27 -21.94 0.40
CA LYS A 151 11.03 -23.16 -0.39
C LYS A 151 10.76 -22.84 -1.86
N VAL A 152 9.92 -21.85 -2.16
CA VAL A 152 9.64 -21.42 -3.54
C VAL A 152 10.91 -20.87 -4.20
N LEU A 153 11.69 -20.05 -3.50
CA LEU A 153 12.95 -19.51 -4.04
C LEU A 153 14.00 -20.60 -4.32
N ALA A 154 14.16 -21.56 -3.40
CA ALA A 154 15.15 -22.62 -3.55
C ALA A 154 14.82 -23.63 -4.66
N THR A 155 13.53 -23.82 -4.95
CA THR A 155 13.04 -24.78 -5.96
C THR A 155 12.67 -24.11 -7.28
N GLN A 156 12.50 -22.78 -7.27
CA GLN A 156 11.91 -22.01 -8.35
C GLN A 156 10.50 -22.49 -8.74
N ASP A 157 9.78 -23.11 -7.80
CA ASP A 157 8.44 -23.67 -8.02
C ASP A 157 7.39 -22.95 -7.15
N PRO A 158 6.56 -22.06 -7.74
CA PRO A 158 5.47 -21.39 -7.03
C PRO A 158 4.42 -22.35 -6.46
N ALA A 159 4.32 -23.60 -6.96
CA ALA A 159 3.37 -24.58 -6.44
C ALA A 159 3.66 -24.99 -4.98
N HIS A 160 4.81 -24.62 -4.44
CA HIS A 160 5.12 -24.77 -3.02
C HIS A 160 4.53 -23.69 -2.12
N TRP A 161 4.04 -22.58 -2.67
CA TRP A 161 3.29 -21.58 -1.90
C TRP A 161 1.90 -22.12 -1.56
N LYS A 162 1.77 -22.68 -0.35
CA LYS A 162 0.53 -23.24 0.20
C LYS A 162 0.41 -22.85 1.67
N PRO A 163 0.13 -21.57 1.97
CA PRO A 163 -0.05 -21.12 3.35
C PRO A 163 -1.20 -21.87 4.00
N THR A 164 -1.06 -22.18 5.28
CA THR A 164 -2.11 -22.79 6.11
C THR A 164 -2.66 -21.82 7.15
N GLN A 165 -1.95 -20.72 7.41
CA GLN A 165 -2.41 -19.63 8.27
C GLN A 165 -3.25 -18.63 7.47
N GLU A 166 -4.29 -18.10 8.12
CA GLU A 166 -5.09 -17.01 7.56
C GLU A 166 -4.23 -15.75 7.39
N PRO A 167 -4.33 -15.04 6.24
CA PRO A 167 -3.56 -13.83 6.01
C PRO A 167 -4.01 -12.70 6.94
N ASN A 168 -3.05 -11.88 7.38
CA ASN A 168 -3.30 -10.73 8.26
C ASN A 168 -2.70 -9.42 7.71
N ASN A 169 -2.23 -9.42 6.46
CA ASN A 169 -1.65 -8.25 5.80
C ASN A 169 -2.70 -7.30 5.19
N HIS A 170 -4.00 -7.54 5.40
CA HIS A 170 -5.07 -6.63 5.01
C HIS A 170 -5.07 -5.39 5.90
N TRP A 171 -5.29 -4.19 5.34
CA TRP A 171 -5.21 -2.90 6.06
C TRP A 171 -6.13 -2.82 7.28
N SER A 172 -7.25 -3.53 7.28
CA SER A 172 -8.20 -3.57 8.40
C SER A 172 -7.61 -4.21 9.66
N ASN A 173 -6.49 -4.95 9.55
CA ASN A 173 -5.77 -5.45 10.73
C ASN A 173 -4.78 -4.42 11.30
N TRP A 174 -4.69 -3.23 10.69
CA TRP A 174 -3.70 -2.17 10.99
C TRP A 174 -4.39 -0.83 11.24
N GLU A 175 -5.48 -0.83 12.02
CA GLU A 175 -6.36 0.33 12.24
C GLU A 175 -5.63 1.55 12.84
N SER A 176 -4.52 1.35 13.53
CA SER A 176 -3.77 2.43 14.17
C SER A 176 -2.86 3.22 13.22
N GLY A 177 -2.70 2.79 11.96
CA GLY A 177 -1.88 3.48 10.96
C GLY A 177 -0.36 3.47 11.22
N TRP A 178 0.12 2.75 12.24
CA TRP A 178 1.55 2.63 12.51
C TRP A 178 2.18 1.54 11.63
N LEU A 179 2.95 1.96 10.63
CA LEU A 179 4.09 1.20 10.09
C LEU A 179 5.39 1.88 10.49
#